data_AF-A0A7G8V9M7-F1
#
_entry.id   AF-A0A7G8V9M7-F1
#
_cell.length_a   1.000
_cell.length_b   1.000
_cell.length_c   1.000
_cell.angle_alpha   90.00
_cell.angle_beta   90.00
_cell.angle_gamma   90.00
#
_symmetry.space_group_name_H-M   'P 1'
#
loop_
_entity.id
_entity.type
_entity.pdbx_description
1 polymer ?
#
loop_
_entity_poly.entity_id
_entity_poly.type
_entity_poly.pdbx_seq_one_letter_code
_entity_poly.pdbx_strand_id
1 'polypeptide(L)'
;MPQKRGAELPGANKREFIDNADFTGKVFLYTLKNKVVKGMRFLNGKLVSSLVLAAHRTDITTMGQQGLEQEPDCSFGSFDSSNKSCTPSGTTLNEVEIHSYVPPPNFNWVFPPSNPASEAAPPPAGSVDLPIGNSGSGGTSAGLDQAFMAKIDDAKLKDCFKNVLNNLKNMDKGCIPNLVRVFAGTTPGYNWKMQDGQISANQNAVTSSSYNRTDGTVTTTFNSQNFKSGSDLAIAKTILHESAHAYLVSYFMVDQVSASKTYSEYYDAYISAKNPDMNAIQHDQVVKSFIGSIAVLLKQYGESQGYIATDQYYSDLAWGGLNETNAFKNLDPKVQARITDTLLTEQTGKDGNGNTVSPKGKLGGC
;
A
#
# COMPACT_ATOMS: atom_id res chain seq x y z
N MET A 1 -1.47 16.01 50.76
CA MET A 1 -2.28 14.93 50.16
C MET A 1 -3.07 15.53 49.00
N PRO A 2 -2.85 15.09 47.75
CA PRO A 2 -3.36 15.78 46.58
C PRO A 2 -4.83 15.45 46.32
N GLN A 3 -5.59 16.49 45.97
CA GLN A 3 -7.00 16.43 45.62
C GLN A 3 -7.18 15.74 44.26
N LYS A 4 -7.99 14.67 44.23
CA LYS A 4 -8.57 14.13 43.00
C LYS A 4 -9.73 15.04 42.58
N ARG A 5 -9.62 15.69 41.43
CA ARG A 5 -10.77 16.22 40.68
C ARG A 5 -10.58 15.93 39.20
N GLY A 6 -11.64 15.45 38.57
CA GLY A 6 -11.75 15.40 37.11
C GLY A 6 -12.22 14.06 36.55
N ALA A 7 -13.45 13.64 36.87
CA ALA A 7 -14.18 12.65 36.07
C ALA A 7 -15.69 12.68 36.38
N GLU A 8 -16.36 13.82 36.23
CA GLU A 8 -17.83 13.91 36.25
C GLU A 8 -18.33 14.91 35.20
N LEU A 9 -18.17 14.57 33.91
CA LEU A 9 -18.98 15.11 32.80
C LEU A 9 -18.98 14.09 31.63
N PRO A 10 -20.15 13.71 31.07
CA PRO A 10 -20.22 13.01 29.79
C PRO A 10 -19.86 13.98 28.68
N GLY A 11 -18.72 13.77 28.00
CA GLY A 11 -18.23 14.62 26.91
C GLY A 11 -16.79 15.08 27.03
N ALA A 12 -16.11 14.83 28.16
CA ALA A 12 -14.73 15.29 28.39
C ALA A 12 -13.68 14.19 28.18
N ASN A 13 -13.28 13.98 26.92
CA ASN A 13 -11.93 13.62 26.43
C ASN A 13 -12.02 13.02 25.03
N LYS A 14 -12.33 13.86 24.03
CA LYS A 14 -11.70 13.65 22.73
C LYS A 14 -10.35 14.35 22.84
N ARG A 15 -9.30 13.62 23.22
CA ARG A 15 -7.96 14.11 22.90
C ARG A 15 -7.90 14.09 21.38
N GLU A 16 -7.83 15.26 20.77
CA GLU A 16 -7.33 15.35 19.40
C GLU A 16 -5.91 14.81 19.45
N PHE A 17 -5.69 13.68 18.79
CA PHE A 17 -4.36 13.13 18.61
C PHE A 17 -3.68 14.04 17.59
N ILE A 18 -2.84 14.96 18.09
CA ILE A 18 -2.15 15.95 17.27
C ILE A 18 -1.04 15.28 16.45
N ASP A 19 -0.42 14.22 17.00
CA ASP A 19 0.65 13.45 16.36
C ASP A 19 0.59 11.97 16.80
N ASN A 20 0.88 11.06 15.86
CA ASN A 20 1.05 9.64 16.13
C ASN A 20 2.21 9.38 17.10
N ALA A 21 3.22 10.28 17.15
CA ALA A 21 4.39 10.17 18.02
C ALA A 21 4.07 10.19 19.53
N ASP A 22 2.91 10.68 19.95
CA ASP A 22 2.55 10.79 21.37
C ASP A 22 1.66 9.64 21.87
N PHE A 23 1.28 8.73 20.98
CA PHE A 23 0.36 7.67 21.34
C PHE A 23 1.04 6.57 22.18
N THR A 24 0.73 6.56 23.48
CA THR A 24 1.00 5.43 24.38
C THR A 24 -0.32 4.78 24.77
N GLY A 25 -0.55 3.55 24.30
CA GLY A 25 -1.84 2.90 24.50
C GLY A 25 -1.94 1.52 23.86
N LYS A 26 -3.12 0.93 23.91
CA LYS A 26 -3.45 -0.32 23.22
C LYS A 26 -4.56 -0.05 22.20
N VAL A 27 -4.40 -0.57 20.99
CA VAL A 27 -5.40 -0.53 19.91
C VAL A 27 -5.90 -1.94 19.68
N PHE A 28 -7.22 -2.12 19.68
CA PHE A 28 -7.85 -3.40 19.37
C PHE A 28 -8.78 -3.23 18.18
N LEU A 29 -8.66 -4.13 17.22
CA LEU A 29 -9.55 -4.24 16.07
C LEU A 29 -10.53 -5.36 16.35
N TYR A 30 -11.83 -5.05 16.22
CA TYR A 30 -12.91 -6.01 16.42
C TYR A 30 -13.64 -6.26 15.10
N THR A 31 -14.19 -7.46 14.94
CA THR A 31 -15.21 -7.74 13.93
C THR A 31 -16.54 -7.08 14.33
N LEU A 32 -17.48 -6.98 13.39
CA LEU A 32 -18.86 -6.57 13.65
C LEU A 32 -19.58 -7.48 14.67
N LYS A 33 -19.07 -8.70 14.90
CA LYS A 33 -19.56 -9.64 15.93
C LYS A 33 -18.78 -9.53 17.24
N ASN A 34 -18.09 -8.42 17.47
CA ASN A 34 -17.31 -8.11 18.67
C ASN A 34 -16.18 -9.12 19.00
N LYS A 35 -15.66 -9.84 17.99
CA LYS A 35 -14.47 -10.69 18.13
C LYS A 35 -13.19 -9.90 17.86
N VAL A 36 -12.19 -9.98 18.74
CA VAL A 36 -10.87 -9.36 18.50
C VAL A 36 -10.21 -10.03 17.30
N VAL A 37 -9.76 -9.23 16.35
CA VAL A 37 -9.03 -9.65 15.16
C VAL A 37 -7.54 -9.39 15.33
N LYS A 38 -7.20 -8.25 15.95
CA LYS A 38 -5.82 -7.81 16.14
C LYS A 38 -5.73 -6.90 17.36
N GLY A 39 -4.66 -7.05 18.13
CA GLY A 39 -4.31 -6.15 19.23
C GLY A 39 -2.93 -5.58 19.00
N MET A 40 -2.73 -4.30 19.28
CA MET A 40 -1.45 -3.60 19.14
C MET A 40 -1.22 -2.77 20.40
N ARG A 41 0.02 -2.67 20.86
CA ARG A 41 0.42 -1.76 21.94
C ARG A 41 1.46 -0.79 21.41
N PHE A 42 1.29 0.47 21.75
CA PHE A 42 2.18 1.55 21.39
C PHE A 42 2.74 2.20 22.64
N LEU A 43 3.99 2.66 22.56
CA LEU A 43 4.67 3.48 23.55
C LEU A 43 5.36 4.61 22.80
N ASN A 44 4.94 5.85 23.08
CA ASN A 44 5.43 7.06 22.41
C ASN A 44 5.38 6.91 20.89
N GLY A 45 4.21 6.53 20.37
CA GLY A 45 3.95 6.35 18.94
C GLY A 45 4.61 5.14 18.28
N LYS A 46 5.52 4.45 18.97
CA LYS A 46 6.17 3.24 18.45
C LYS A 46 5.39 1.99 18.83
N LEU A 47 5.14 1.11 17.87
CA LEU A 47 4.54 -0.21 18.10
C LEU A 47 5.53 -1.08 18.92
N VAL A 48 5.14 -1.47 20.13
CA VAL A 48 5.98 -2.27 21.05
C VAL A 48 5.53 -3.72 21.18
N SER A 49 4.27 -4.05 20.86
CA SER A 49 3.80 -5.44 20.82
C SER A 49 2.55 -5.61 19.96
N SER A 50 2.40 -6.75 19.30
CA SER A 50 1.17 -7.16 18.60
C SER A 50 0.65 -8.48 19.16
N LEU A 51 -0.66 -8.59 19.32
CA LEU A 51 -1.37 -9.83 19.64
C LEU A 51 -1.55 -10.62 18.35
N VAL A 52 -1.03 -11.84 18.30
CA VAL A 52 -1.32 -12.82 17.25
C VAL A 52 -2.31 -13.82 17.83
N LEU A 53 -3.51 -13.91 17.26
CA LEU A 53 -4.43 -14.99 17.60
C LEU A 53 -3.85 -16.30 17.06
N ALA A 54 -3.51 -17.22 17.97
CA ALA A 54 -3.24 -18.60 17.60
C ALA A 54 -4.55 -19.20 17.07
N ALA A 55 -4.68 -19.30 15.75
CA ALA A 55 -5.81 -19.99 15.14
C ALA A 55 -5.68 -21.49 15.45
N HIS A 56 -6.51 -21.99 16.36
CA HIS A 56 -6.68 -23.43 16.53
C HIS A 56 -7.38 -23.97 15.27
N ARG A 57 -6.73 -24.89 14.58
CA ARG A 57 -7.11 -25.44 13.26
C ARG A 57 -8.38 -26.30 13.27
N THR A 58 -9.14 -26.32 14.35
CA THR A 58 -10.26 -27.25 14.56
C THR A 58 -11.64 -26.66 14.25
N ASP A 59 -11.76 -25.35 13.98
CA ASP A 59 -13.07 -24.71 13.73
C ASP A 59 -13.39 -24.50 12.24
N ILE A 60 -12.65 -25.14 11.32
CA ILE A 60 -12.98 -25.16 9.88
C ILE A 60 -13.62 -26.53 9.57
N THR A 61 -14.86 -26.73 10.00
CA THR A 61 -15.74 -27.78 9.49
C THR A 61 -16.65 -27.23 8.41
N THR A 62 -16.34 -27.62 7.18
CA THR A 62 -17.29 -28.04 6.13
C THR A 62 -18.60 -27.23 5.99
N MET A 63 -18.58 -26.16 5.19
CA MET A 63 -19.79 -25.77 4.44
C MET A 63 -19.80 -26.54 3.11
N GLY A 64 -20.19 -27.80 3.20
CA GLY A 64 -20.60 -28.58 2.03
C GLY A 64 -22.05 -28.27 1.69
N GLN A 65 -22.31 -28.05 0.40
CA GLN A 65 -23.57 -28.24 -0.32
C GLN A 65 -24.86 -28.28 0.53
N GLN A 66 -25.57 -27.16 0.59
CA GLN A 66 -27.02 -27.16 0.72
C GLN A 66 -27.61 -26.40 -0.47
N GLY A 67 -28.48 -27.11 -1.20
CA GLY A 67 -29.48 -26.68 -2.17
C GLY A 67 -29.29 -25.38 -2.93
N LEU A 68 -29.02 -25.49 -4.24
CA LEU A 68 -29.63 -24.57 -5.20
C LEU A 68 -31.14 -24.79 -5.17
N GLU A 69 -31.86 -23.98 -4.40
CA GLU A 69 -33.28 -23.74 -4.71
C GLU A 69 -33.32 -22.84 -5.94
N GLN A 70 -33.90 -23.37 -7.02
CA GLN A 70 -34.19 -22.61 -8.23
C GLN A 70 -35.13 -21.47 -7.90
N GLU A 71 -34.71 -20.23 -8.12
CA GLU A 71 -35.63 -19.10 -8.15
C GLU A 71 -36.63 -19.27 -9.32
N PRO A 72 -37.93 -18.97 -9.12
CA PRO A 72 -38.91 -19.05 -10.19
C PRO A 72 -38.69 -17.95 -11.23
N ASP A 73 -38.55 -18.38 -12.48
CA ASP A 73 -38.50 -17.53 -13.68
C ASP A 73 -39.85 -16.82 -13.89
N CYS A 74 -39.89 -15.52 -13.60
CA CYS A 74 -41.01 -14.65 -13.91
C CYS A 74 -40.78 -13.92 -15.26
N SER A 75 -40.62 -14.67 -16.35
CA SER A 75 -40.63 -14.10 -17.70
C SER A 75 -42.04 -14.12 -18.30
N PHE A 76 -42.54 -12.92 -18.59
CA PHE A 76 -43.70 -12.56 -19.41
C PHE A 76 -44.93 -13.49 -19.39
N GLY A 77 -45.89 -13.16 -18.51
CA GLY A 77 -47.32 -13.37 -18.79
C GLY A 77 -47.96 -14.68 -18.34
N SER A 78 -47.35 -15.46 -17.45
CA SER A 78 -48.02 -16.59 -16.79
C SER A 78 -48.38 -16.30 -15.34
N PHE A 79 -49.57 -16.76 -14.95
CA PHE A 79 -50.03 -16.87 -13.57
C PHE A 79 -49.41 -18.11 -12.91
N ASP A 80 -49.21 -18.07 -11.59
CA ASP A 80 -48.78 -19.26 -10.85
C ASP A 80 -49.84 -20.38 -10.87
N SER A 81 -49.49 -21.57 -10.40
CA SER A 81 -50.40 -22.74 -10.31
C SER A 81 -51.60 -22.53 -9.37
N SER A 82 -51.67 -21.39 -8.69
CA SER A 82 -52.79 -20.94 -7.86
C SER A 82 -53.54 -19.72 -8.43
N ASN A 83 -53.24 -19.34 -9.67
CA ASN A 83 -53.91 -18.27 -10.42
C ASN A 83 -53.84 -16.87 -9.74
N LYS A 84 -52.78 -16.59 -8.97
CA LYS A 84 -52.56 -15.28 -8.34
C LYS A 84 -51.70 -14.36 -9.20
N SER A 85 -52.11 -13.10 -9.29
CA SER A 85 -51.38 -12.03 -10.00
C SER A 85 -50.24 -11.49 -9.14
N CYS A 86 -49.02 -11.53 -9.67
CA CYS A 86 -47.85 -10.91 -9.05
C CYS A 86 -47.95 -9.37 -9.15
N THR A 87 -48.16 -8.69 -8.03
CA THR A 87 -48.00 -7.23 -7.92
C THR A 87 -46.74 -6.91 -7.11
N PRO A 88 -45.84 -6.03 -7.59
CA PRO A 88 -44.64 -5.69 -6.84
C PRO A 88 -45.02 -4.73 -5.70
N SER A 89 -45.08 -5.25 -4.48
CA SER A 89 -45.18 -4.42 -3.28
C SER A 89 -43.78 -3.97 -2.88
N GLY A 90 -43.45 -2.71 -3.16
CA GLY A 90 -42.26 -2.06 -2.61
C GLY A 90 -42.39 -1.94 -1.09
N THR A 91 -41.44 -2.51 -0.35
CA THR A 91 -41.30 -2.25 1.09
C THR A 91 -40.43 -1.02 1.32
N THR A 92 -40.95 -0.06 2.06
CA THR A 92 -40.20 1.03 2.70
C THR A 92 -39.33 0.49 3.84
N LEU A 93 -38.07 0.93 3.91
CA LEU A 93 -37.18 0.66 5.05
C LEU A 93 -37.48 1.66 6.17
N ASN A 94 -37.71 1.16 7.38
CA ASN A 94 -37.86 1.98 8.58
C ASN A 94 -36.49 2.27 9.20
N GLU A 95 -36.33 3.49 9.73
CA GLU A 95 -35.17 3.92 10.50
C GLU A 95 -35.08 3.12 11.82
N VAL A 96 -33.88 2.62 12.14
CA VAL A 96 -33.62 1.85 13.36
C VAL A 96 -33.09 2.78 14.44
N GLU A 97 -33.89 2.95 15.50
CA GLU A 97 -33.51 3.68 16.71
C GLU A 97 -32.47 2.86 17.51
N ILE A 98 -31.29 3.45 17.76
CA ILE A 98 -30.22 2.81 18.54
C ILE A 98 -30.50 3.01 20.03
N HIS A 99 -30.90 1.95 20.73
CA HIS A 99 -30.92 1.92 22.19
C HIS A 99 -29.50 1.87 22.78
N SER A 100 -29.39 2.50 23.94
CA SER A 100 -28.17 2.88 24.64
C SER A 100 -27.28 1.73 25.13
N TYR A 101 -25.99 2.08 25.12
CA TYR A 101 -24.78 1.40 25.60
C TYR A 101 -24.94 0.49 26.84
N VAL A 102 -24.52 -0.78 26.70
CA VAL A 102 -24.19 -1.67 27.84
C VAL A 102 -22.67 -1.58 28.07
N PRO A 103 -22.18 -1.11 29.23
CA PRO A 103 -20.76 -1.09 29.51
C PRO A 103 -20.21 -2.52 29.61
N PRO A 104 -19.01 -2.79 29.07
CA PRO A 104 -18.40 -4.10 29.14
C PRO A 104 -18.03 -4.48 30.59
N PRO A 105 -18.04 -5.78 30.93
CA PRO A 105 -17.69 -6.27 32.26
C PRO A 105 -16.23 -5.93 32.62
N ASN A 106 -16.05 -5.52 33.88
CA ASN A 106 -14.77 -5.11 34.44
C ASN A 106 -13.87 -6.34 34.64
N PHE A 107 -12.78 -6.45 33.87
CA PHE A 107 -11.77 -7.50 34.05
C PHE A 107 -10.49 -6.92 34.64
N ASN A 108 -10.16 -7.36 35.85
CA ASN A 108 -8.93 -7.00 36.55
C ASN A 108 -7.78 -7.91 36.09
N TRP A 109 -7.01 -7.46 35.09
CA TRP A 109 -5.82 -8.18 34.61
C TRP A 109 -4.55 -7.63 35.28
N VAL A 110 -3.94 -8.44 36.16
CA VAL A 110 -2.63 -8.16 36.75
C VAL A 110 -1.54 -8.74 35.84
N PHE A 111 -0.67 -7.88 35.32
CA PHE A 111 0.54 -8.28 34.61
C PHE A 111 1.69 -8.45 35.63
N PRO A 112 2.53 -9.50 35.53
CA PRO A 112 3.69 -9.62 36.41
C PRO A 112 4.68 -8.47 36.17
N PRO A 113 5.36 -7.96 37.21
CA PRO A 113 6.34 -6.90 37.05
C PRO A 113 7.55 -7.43 36.27
N SER A 114 7.91 -6.75 35.19
CA SER A 114 9.26 -6.84 34.62
C SER A 114 10.19 -6.00 35.48
N ASN A 115 11.25 -6.63 36.01
CA ASN A 115 12.32 -5.99 36.78
C ASN A 115 12.81 -4.71 36.09
N PRO A 116 13.09 -3.62 36.85
CA PRO A 116 13.60 -2.39 36.27
C PRO A 116 15.04 -2.59 35.78
N ALA A 117 15.27 -2.33 34.50
CA ALA A 117 16.62 -2.13 33.99
C ALA A 117 17.18 -0.84 34.60
N SER A 118 18.36 -0.95 35.20
CA SER A 118 19.12 0.12 35.82
C SER A 118 19.44 1.25 34.84
N GLU A 119 19.33 2.49 35.34
CA GLU A 119 19.75 3.73 34.68
C GLU A 119 21.24 3.74 34.31
N ALA A 120 21.57 4.15 33.08
CA ALA A 120 22.80 4.88 32.77
C ALA A 120 22.74 5.62 31.41
N ALA A 121 22.88 6.95 31.50
CA ALA A 121 23.39 7.96 30.55
C ALA A 121 22.64 8.28 29.22
N PRO A 122 22.54 9.57 28.83
CA PRO A 122 21.83 10.02 27.63
C PRO A 122 22.75 10.13 26.39
N PRO A 123 22.26 9.84 25.17
CA PRO A 123 22.86 10.32 23.93
C PRO A 123 21.98 11.37 23.20
N PRO A 124 22.57 12.15 22.27
CA PRO A 124 22.04 13.42 21.80
C PRO A 124 21.02 13.31 20.64
N ALA A 125 20.44 14.47 20.34
CA ALA A 125 19.29 14.74 19.49
C ALA A 125 19.36 14.23 18.04
N GLY A 126 18.19 13.77 17.57
CA GLY A 126 17.72 14.02 16.20
C GLY A 126 17.75 12.86 15.20
N SER A 127 16.91 11.85 15.39
CA SER A 127 16.49 10.97 14.28
C SER A 127 15.06 10.45 14.50
N VAL A 128 14.18 10.70 13.54
CA VAL A 128 12.81 10.18 13.51
C VAL A 128 12.87 8.72 13.07
N ASP A 129 12.84 7.81 14.04
CA ASP A 129 12.66 6.38 13.79
C ASP A 129 11.19 6.08 13.48
N LEU A 130 10.90 5.70 12.23
CA LEU A 130 9.64 5.02 11.89
C LEU A 130 9.73 3.53 12.27
N PRO A 131 8.63 2.92 12.74
CA PRO A 131 8.62 1.53 13.18
C PRO A 131 8.62 0.58 11.97
N ILE A 132 9.81 0.11 11.57
CA ILE A 132 9.95 -1.11 10.78
C ILE A 132 9.55 -2.26 11.69
N GLY A 133 8.45 -2.95 11.34
CA GLY A 133 7.95 -4.11 12.07
C GLY A 133 8.97 -5.25 12.07
N ASN A 134 9.79 -5.31 13.11
CA ASN A 134 10.73 -6.39 13.31
C ASN A 134 9.95 -7.63 13.76
N SER A 135 9.70 -8.53 12.82
CA SER A 135 9.06 -9.82 13.07
C SER A 135 10.12 -10.77 13.59
N GLY A 136 10.05 -11.10 14.88
CA GLY A 136 10.87 -12.14 15.47
C GLY A 136 10.54 -13.51 14.88
N SER A 137 11.43 -14.02 14.03
CA SER A 137 11.72 -15.44 13.85
C SER A 137 13.07 -15.54 13.15
N GLY A 138 14.02 -16.24 13.77
CA GLY A 138 15.41 -16.38 13.32
C GLY A 138 15.56 -17.22 12.04
N GLY A 139 15.06 -16.69 10.92
CA GLY A 139 15.46 -17.05 9.57
C GLY A 139 16.11 -15.83 8.93
N THR A 140 17.31 -15.98 8.37
CA THR A 140 18.07 -14.87 7.78
C THR A 140 17.25 -14.16 6.70
N SER A 141 16.90 -12.89 6.92
CA SER A 141 16.19 -12.03 5.95
C SER A 141 16.86 -11.99 4.57
N ALA A 142 18.17 -12.21 4.54
CA ALA A 142 18.96 -12.36 3.33
C ALA A 142 18.45 -13.45 2.37
N GLY A 143 17.93 -14.57 2.89
CA GLY A 143 17.49 -15.70 2.05
C GLY A 143 16.18 -15.45 1.29
N LEU A 144 15.23 -14.73 1.90
CA LEU A 144 13.96 -14.38 1.26
C LEU A 144 14.14 -13.26 0.22
N ASP A 145 15.04 -12.32 0.48
CA ASP A 145 15.36 -11.25 -0.46
C ASP A 145 16.03 -11.79 -1.72
N GLN A 146 16.95 -12.74 -1.56
CA GLN A 146 17.59 -13.41 -2.69
C GLN A 146 16.60 -14.26 -3.51
N ALA A 147 15.65 -14.93 -2.85
CA ALA A 147 14.63 -15.72 -3.52
C ALA A 147 13.65 -14.86 -4.33
N PHE A 148 13.28 -13.67 -3.84
CA PHE A 148 12.49 -12.74 -4.63
C PHE A 148 13.30 -12.13 -5.78
N MET A 149 14.56 -11.76 -5.53
CA MET A 149 15.44 -11.22 -6.56
C MET A 149 15.63 -12.15 -7.74
N ALA A 150 15.69 -13.46 -7.49
CA ALA A 150 15.75 -14.47 -8.54
C ALA A 150 14.48 -14.53 -9.43
N LYS A 151 13.38 -13.90 -9.01
CA LYS A 151 12.11 -13.82 -9.75
C LYS A 151 11.99 -12.56 -10.61
N ILE A 152 12.97 -11.65 -10.58
CA ILE A 152 13.04 -10.49 -11.46
C ILE A 152 13.85 -10.86 -12.70
N ASP A 153 13.15 -11.06 -13.82
CA ASP A 153 13.76 -11.25 -15.14
C ASP A 153 13.97 -9.89 -15.81
N ASP A 154 15.21 -9.41 -15.84
CA ASP A 154 15.62 -8.17 -16.50
C ASP A 154 16.41 -8.43 -17.80
N ALA A 155 16.42 -9.66 -18.33
CA ALA A 155 17.29 -10.04 -19.44
C ALA A 155 17.09 -9.15 -20.69
N LYS A 156 15.83 -8.77 -20.95
CA LYS A 156 15.42 -7.92 -22.08
C LYS A 156 15.43 -6.41 -21.80
N LEU A 157 15.88 -6.02 -20.62
CA LEU A 157 16.01 -4.61 -20.24
C LEU A 157 17.32 -4.04 -20.81
N LYS A 158 17.34 -2.76 -21.18
CA LYS A 158 18.57 -2.10 -21.62
C LYS A 158 19.54 -1.88 -20.46
N ASP A 159 20.83 -1.80 -20.77
CA ASP A 159 21.91 -1.70 -19.79
C ASP A 159 21.77 -0.48 -18.87
N CYS A 160 21.30 0.66 -19.40
CA CYS A 160 21.04 1.86 -18.60
C CYS A 160 20.05 1.60 -17.45
N PHE A 161 18.94 0.90 -17.74
CA PHE A 161 17.97 0.48 -16.73
C PHE A 161 18.52 -0.62 -15.82
N LYS A 162 19.26 -1.59 -16.37
CA LYS A 162 19.90 -2.65 -15.57
C LYS A 162 20.86 -2.10 -14.52
N ASN A 163 21.61 -1.05 -14.85
CA ASN A 163 22.51 -0.40 -13.90
C ASN A 163 21.76 0.18 -12.71
N VAL A 164 20.68 0.93 -12.96
CA VAL A 164 19.83 1.49 -11.90
C VAL A 164 19.11 0.39 -11.12
N LEU A 165 18.62 -0.64 -11.81
CA LEU A 165 18.01 -1.81 -11.18
C LEU A 165 19.00 -2.52 -10.26
N ASN A 166 20.24 -2.74 -10.70
CA ASN A 166 21.27 -3.36 -9.88
C ASN A 166 21.59 -2.53 -8.63
N ASN A 167 21.63 -1.20 -8.75
CA ASN A 167 21.76 -0.32 -7.59
C ASN A 167 20.54 -0.47 -6.65
N LEU A 168 19.33 -0.56 -7.18
CA LEU A 168 18.11 -0.83 -6.42
C LEU A 168 18.12 -2.19 -5.69
N LYS A 169 18.69 -3.21 -6.33
CA LYS A 169 18.84 -4.57 -5.77
C LYS A 169 19.90 -4.62 -4.67
N ASN A 170 21.01 -3.89 -4.83
CA ASN A 170 22.21 -3.97 -3.98
C ASN A 170 22.27 -2.96 -2.82
N MET A 171 21.26 -2.09 -2.67
CA MET A 171 21.19 -1.22 -1.49
C MET A 171 21.11 -2.04 -0.20
N ASP A 172 21.76 -1.55 0.85
CA ASP A 172 21.80 -2.22 2.15
C ASP A 172 20.37 -2.42 2.67
N LYS A 173 19.98 -3.69 2.92
CA LYS A 173 18.61 -4.19 3.20
C LYS A 173 17.67 -4.40 2.00
N GLY A 174 18.08 -4.18 0.75
CA GLY A 174 17.31 -4.43 -0.47
C GLY A 174 16.08 -3.52 -0.63
N CYS A 175 16.15 -2.47 -1.45
CA CYS A 175 15.03 -1.55 -1.67
C CYS A 175 13.82 -2.22 -2.31
N ILE A 176 13.99 -3.03 -3.35
CA ILE A 176 12.86 -3.70 -4.02
C ILE A 176 12.24 -4.83 -3.15
N PRO A 177 13.01 -5.69 -2.46
CA PRO A 177 12.43 -6.66 -1.55
C PRO A 177 11.79 -6.00 -0.34
N ASN A 178 12.31 -4.87 0.15
CA ASN A 178 11.62 -4.08 1.16
C ASN A 178 10.38 -3.41 0.62
N LEU A 179 10.37 -2.87 -0.61
CA LEU A 179 9.18 -2.36 -1.27
C LEU A 179 8.11 -3.46 -1.34
N VAL A 180 8.48 -4.65 -1.85
CA VAL A 180 7.58 -5.78 -1.97
C VAL A 180 7.18 -6.31 -0.60
N ARG A 181 8.04 -6.33 0.43
CA ARG A 181 7.64 -6.66 1.82
C ARG A 181 6.69 -5.63 2.40
N VAL A 182 6.98 -4.34 2.22
CA VAL A 182 6.15 -3.21 2.64
C VAL A 182 4.77 -3.32 1.99
N PHE A 183 4.70 -3.84 0.76
CA PHE A 183 3.46 -4.01 0.02
C PHE A 183 2.74 -5.33 0.33
N ALA A 184 3.49 -6.42 0.52
CA ALA A 184 2.99 -7.79 0.59
C ALA A 184 2.72 -8.29 2.00
N GLY A 185 3.40 -7.76 3.02
CA GLY A 185 3.42 -8.33 4.38
C GLY A 185 4.10 -9.71 4.44
N THR A 186 3.57 -10.70 3.71
CA THR A 186 4.04 -12.10 3.62
C THR A 186 3.80 -12.79 2.25
N THR A 187 3.28 -12.10 1.23
CA THR A 187 2.86 -12.71 -0.04
C THR A 187 4.03 -13.36 -0.80
N PRO A 188 3.83 -14.55 -1.42
CA PRO A 188 4.85 -15.17 -2.26
C PRO A 188 5.26 -14.20 -3.38
N GLY A 189 6.58 -14.04 -3.56
CA GLY A 189 7.12 -13.26 -4.66
C GLY A 189 6.49 -13.67 -6.00
N TYR A 190 5.98 -12.69 -6.74
CA TYR A 190 5.55 -12.88 -8.12
C TYR A 190 6.77 -12.90 -9.05
N ASN A 191 6.62 -13.47 -10.24
CA ASN A 191 7.64 -13.37 -11.26
C ASN A 191 7.46 -12.03 -11.99
N TRP A 192 8.49 -11.19 -11.98
CA TRP A 192 8.43 -9.88 -12.61
C TRP A 192 9.36 -9.85 -13.81
N LYS A 193 8.78 -9.72 -14.99
CA LYS A 193 9.54 -9.58 -16.23
C LYS A 193 9.61 -8.12 -16.65
N MET A 194 10.83 -7.64 -16.84
CA MET A 194 11.13 -6.29 -17.26
C MET A 194 11.77 -6.32 -18.64
N GLN A 195 11.26 -5.51 -19.56
CA GLN A 195 11.78 -5.41 -20.91
C GLN A 195 11.79 -3.97 -21.42
N ASP A 196 12.70 -3.64 -22.32
CA ASP A 196 12.62 -2.40 -23.11
C ASP A 196 11.77 -2.64 -24.36
N GLY A 197 10.98 -1.64 -24.75
CA GLY A 197 10.13 -1.73 -25.92
C GLY A 197 9.53 -0.39 -26.32
N GLN A 198 8.90 -0.35 -27.50
CA GLN A 198 8.14 0.81 -27.94
C GLN A 198 6.72 0.72 -27.37
N ILE A 199 6.36 1.74 -26.58
CA ILE A 199 5.02 2.01 -26.08
C ILE A 199 4.64 3.44 -26.51
N SER A 200 3.46 3.92 -26.13
CA SER A 200 3.02 5.28 -26.45
C SER A 200 4.08 6.31 -26.03
N ALA A 201 4.36 7.30 -26.89
CA ALA A 201 5.47 8.24 -26.66
C ALA A 201 5.36 9.04 -25.35
N ASN A 202 4.15 9.24 -24.85
CA ASN A 202 3.85 9.90 -23.58
C ASN A 202 3.98 8.98 -22.35
N GLN A 203 4.34 7.71 -22.52
CA GLN A 203 4.47 6.74 -21.44
C GLN A 203 5.93 6.33 -21.26
N ASN A 204 6.40 6.43 -20.01
CA ASN A 204 7.74 6.00 -19.63
C ASN A 204 7.85 4.48 -19.46
N ALA A 205 6.78 3.86 -18.98
CA ALA A 205 6.64 2.42 -18.87
C ALA A 205 5.15 2.04 -18.82
N VAL A 206 4.84 0.77 -19.05
CA VAL A 206 3.52 0.18 -18.86
C VAL A 206 3.67 -1.21 -18.27
N THR A 207 3.01 -1.44 -17.14
CA THR A 207 2.79 -2.79 -16.59
C THR A 207 1.51 -3.39 -17.14
N SER A 208 1.60 -4.62 -17.64
CA SER A 208 0.45 -5.36 -18.15
C SER A 208 -0.54 -5.68 -17.04
N SER A 209 -1.83 -5.46 -17.29
CA SER A 209 -2.92 -5.93 -16.41
C SER A 209 -3.12 -7.45 -16.48
N SER A 210 -2.47 -8.13 -17.43
CA SER A 210 -2.50 -9.57 -17.58
C SER A 210 -1.47 -10.26 -16.70
N TYR A 211 -1.92 -11.32 -16.02
CA TYR A 211 -1.07 -12.23 -15.24
C TYR A 211 -0.94 -13.57 -15.97
N ASN A 212 0.28 -14.01 -16.27
CA ASN A 212 0.51 -15.31 -16.87
C ASN A 212 0.35 -16.40 -15.79
N ARG A 213 -0.76 -17.13 -15.82
CA ARG A 213 -1.04 -18.19 -14.83
C ARG A 213 -0.15 -19.42 -14.99
N THR A 214 0.50 -19.60 -16.14
CA THR A 214 1.37 -20.75 -16.40
C THR A 214 2.68 -20.65 -15.64
N ASP A 215 3.28 -19.46 -15.61
CA ASP A 215 4.59 -19.22 -14.99
C ASP A 215 4.55 -18.17 -13.86
N GLY A 216 3.38 -17.61 -13.55
CA GLY A 216 3.18 -16.62 -12.50
C GLY A 216 3.76 -15.23 -12.80
N THR A 217 3.94 -14.90 -14.08
CA THR A 217 4.64 -13.68 -14.49
C THR A 217 3.71 -12.50 -14.75
N VAL A 218 4.12 -11.31 -14.27
CA VAL A 218 3.65 -10.00 -14.74
C VAL A 218 4.77 -9.32 -15.52
N THR A 219 4.42 -8.67 -16.63
CA THR A 219 5.40 -8.02 -17.51
C THR A 219 5.24 -6.50 -17.49
N THR A 220 6.36 -5.80 -17.35
CA THR A 220 6.47 -4.34 -17.52
C THR A 220 7.35 -4.04 -18.73
N THR A 221 6.88 -3.16 -19.61
CA THR A 221 7.64 -2.65 -20.76
C THR A 221 8.04 -1.21 -20.49
N PHE A 222 9.33 -0.92 -20.52
CA PHE A 222 9.92 0.42 -20.36
C PHE A 222 10.24 1.03 -21.72
N ASN A 223 10.12 2.36 -21.84
CA ASN A 223 10.51 3.11 -23.03
C ASN A 223 11.80 3.90 -22.78
N SER A 224 12.96 3.28 -23.02
CA SER A 224 14.26 3.95 -22.91
C SER A 224 14.40 5.24 -23.71
N GLN A 225 13.64 5.42 -24.80
CA GLN A 225 13.74 6.65 -25.60
C GLN A 225 13.34 7.89 -24.81
N ASN A 226 12.49 7.74 -23.80
CA ASN A 226 12.05 8.83 -22.94
C ASN A 226 13.10 9.23 -21.89
N PHE A 227 14.18 8.45 -21.75
CA PHE A 227 15.21 8.64 -20.73
C PHE A 227 16.57 9.09 -21.28
N LYS A 228 16.65 9.53 -22.55
CA LYS A 228 17.90 10.02 -23.18
C LYS A 228 18.63 11.11 -22.41
N SER A 229 17.87 11.96 -21.74
CA SER A 229 18.38 13.01 -20.84
C SER A 229 17.92 12.78 -19.41
N GLY A 230 17.36 11.60 -19.13
CA GLY A 230 16.79 11.25 -17.85
C GLY A 230 17.87 10.89 -16.85
N SER A 231 17.65 11.30 -15.60
CA SER A 231 18.50 10.90 -14.50
C SER A 231 18.24 9.46 -14.07
N ASP A 232 19.18 8.91 -13.33
CA ASP A 232 19.04 7.65 -12.64
C ASP A 232 17.93 7.67 -11.59
N LEU A 233 17.62 8.82 -10.97
CA LEU A 233 16.44 9.02 -10.12
C LEU A 233 15.13 8.90 -10.92
N ALA A 234 15.06 9.45 -12.13
CA ALA A 234 13.88 9.28 -12.99
C ALA A 234 13.65 7.82 -13.36
N ILE A 235 14.73 7.08 -13.64
CA ILE A 235 14.69 5.64 -13.91
C ILE A 235 14.26 4.87 -12.65
N ALA A 236 14.88 5.13 -11.50
CA ALA A 236 14.59 4.45 -10.24
C ALA A 236 13.12 4.62 -9.83
N LYS A 237 12.61 5.86 -9.91
CA LYS A 237 11.19 6.20 -9.71
C LYS A 237 10.28 5.36 -10.59
N THR A 238 10.61 5.24 -11.87
CA THR A 238 9.79 4.50 -12.83
C THR A 238 9.79 3.01 -12.48
N ILE A 239 10.94 2.42 -12.15
CA ILE A 239 11.03 1.01 -11.71
C ILE A 239 10.18 0.78 -10.46
N LEU A 240 10.28 1.64 -9.45
CA LEU A 240 9.53 1.53 -8.20
C LEU A 240 8.01 1.67 -8.44
N HIS A 241 7.59 2.63 -9.26
CA HIS A 241 6.18 2.80 -9.64
C HIS A 241 5.62 1.54 -10.32
N GLU A 242 6.31 1.03 -11.34
CA GLU A 242 5.85 -0.14 -12.07
C GLU A 242 5.85 -1.42 -11.23
N SER A 243 6.74 -1.54 -10.25
CA SER A 243 6.71 -2.67 -9.33
C SER A 243 5.47 -2.68 -8.43
N ALA A 244 4.91 -1.51 -8.09
CA ALA A 244 3.64 -1.41 -7.36
C ALA A 244 2.48 -1.93 -8.23
N HIS A 245 2.44 -1.56 -9.51
CA HIS A 245 1.49 -2.13 -10.47
C HIS A 245 1.63 -3.65 -10.57
N ALA A 246 2.85 -4.15 -10.72
CA ALA A 246 3.10 -5.58 -10.87
C ALA A 246 2.69 -6.37 -9.62
N TYR A 247 2.89 -5.79 -8.44
CA TYR A 247 2.40 -6.35 -7.18
C TYR A 247 0.87 -6.40 -7.15
N LEU A 248 0.18 -5.30 -7.45
CA LEU A 248 -1.29 -5.25 -7.45
C LEU A 248 -1.89 -6.29 -8.41
N VAL A 249 -1.39 -6.36 -9.64
CA VAL A 249 -1.83 -7.36 -10.63
C VAL A 249 -1.65 -8.77 -10.09
N SER A 250 -0.46 -9.08 -9.58
CA SER A 250 -0.15 -10.41 -9.06
C SER A 250 -1.03 -10.77 -7.86
N TYR A 251 -1.20 -9.85 -6.91
CA TYR A 251 -1.91 -10.12 -5.67
C TYR A 251 -3.40 -10.40 -5.92
N PHE A 252 -4.04 -9.59 -6.78
CA PHE A 252 -5.44 -9.79 -7.16
C PHE A 252 -5.67 -11.08 -7.96
N MET A 253 -4.66 -11.58 -8.67
CA MET A 253 -4.75 -12.80 -9.46
C MET A 253 -4.45 -14.07 -8.66
N VAL A 254 -3.59 -13.97 -7.64
CA VAL A 254 -3.16 -15.12 -6.81
C VAL A 254 -4.07 -15.31 -5.59
N ASP A 255 -4.44 -14.22 -4.91
CA ASP A 255 -5.29 -14.27 -3.71
C ASP A 255 -6.32 -13.15 -3.74
N GLN A 256 -7.29 -13.29 -4.65
CA GLN A 256 -8.34 -12.31 -4.86
C GLN A 256 -9.14 -12.01 -3.58
N VAL A 257 -9.31 -12.98 -2.69
CA VAL A 257 -10.10 -12.83 -1.45
C VAL A 257 -9.34 -11.98 -0.43
N SER A 258 -8.05 -12.20 -0.25
CA SER A 258 -7.25 -11.34 0.64
C SER A 258 -6.99 -9.97 0.01
N ALA A 259 -6.80 -9.92 -1.31
CA ALA A 259 -6.62 -8.68 -2.04
C ALA A 259 -7.86 -7.79 -1.97
N SER A 260 -9.07 -8.33 -2.13
CA SER A 260 -10.31 -7.57 -2.00
C SER A 260 -10.56 -7.07 -0.57
N LYS A 261 -10.05 -7.75 0.45
CA LYS A 261 -10.11 -7.28 1.84
C LYS A 261 -9.08 -6.18 2.12
N THR A 262 -7.88 -6.32 1.58
CA THR A 262 -6.76 -5.39 1.82
C THR A 262 -6.94 -4.09 1.04
N TYR A 263 -7.46 -4.19 -0.18
CA TYR A 263 -7.68 -3.09 -1.12
C TYR A 263 -9.14 -3.08 -1.57
N SER A 264 -10.07 -2.93 -0.62
CA SER A 264 -11.50 -3.01 -0.88
C SER A 264 -11.98 -1.93 -1.84
N GLU A 265 -11.50 -0.70 -1.71
CA GLU A 265 -11.88 0.39 -2.63
C GLU A 265 -11.43 0.13 -4.06
N TYR A 266 -10.24 -0.45 -4.25
CA TYR A 266 -9.77 -0.89 -5.57
C TYR A 266 -10.67 -1.99 -6.14
N TYR A 267 -11.01 -2.97 -5.31
CA TYR A 267 -11.89 -4.07 -5.72
C TYR A 267 -13.29 -3.57 -6.09
N ASP A 268 -13.86 -2.66 -5.28
CA ASP A 268 -15.16 -2.05 -5.52
C ASP A 268 -15.17 -1.24 -6.82
N ALA A 269 -14.12 -0.46 -7.07
CA ALA A 269 -13.94 0.27 -8.32
C ALA A 269 -13.82 -0.68 -9.54
N TYR A 270 -13.15 -1.82 -9.36
CA TYR A 270 -13.02 -2.83 -10.41
C TYR A 270 -14.36 -3.49 -10.77
N ILE A 271 -15.13 -3.94 -9.77
CA ILE A 271 -16.38 -4.68 -10.01
C ILE A 271 -17.56 -3.78 -10.40
N SER A 272 -17.53 -2.49 -10.03
CA SER A 272 -18.61 -1.53 -10.35
C SER A 272 -18.51 -0.97 -11.77
N ALA A 273 -17.35 -1.07 -12.42
CA ALA A 273 -17.14 -0.57 -13.76
C ALA A 273 -17.52 -1.60 -14.83
N LYS A 274 -18.32 -1.17 -15.82
CA LYS A 274 -18.67 -2.01 -16.99
C LYS A 274 -17.45 -2.31 -17.87
N ASN A 275 -16.50 -1.38 -17.93
CA ASN A 275 -15.21 -1.49 -18.62
C ASN A 275 -14.14 -0.78 -17.77
N PRO A 276 -13.60 -1.45 -16.73
CA PRO A 276 -12.65 -0.81 -15.83
C PRO A 276 -11.37 -0.41 -16.58
N ASP A 277 -10.99 0.86 -16.47
CA ASP A 277 -9.64 1.28 -16.78
C ASP A 277 -8.72 0.86 -15.63
N MET A 278 -8.11 -0.31 -15.79
CA MET A 278 -7.22 -0.88 -14.77
C MET A 278 -6.08 0.05 -14.43
N ASN A 279 -5.56 0.80 -15.40
CA ASN A 279 -4.44 1.70 -15.17
C ASN A 279 -4.88 2.87 -14.27
N ALA A 280 -6.03 3.48 -14.57
CA ALA A 280 -6.60 4.54 -13.74
C ALA A 280 -6.90 4.06 -12.30
N ILE A 281 -7.57 2.92 -12.16
CA ILE A 281 -7.93 2.36 -10.83
C ILE A 281 -6.66 2.00 -10.04
N GLN A 282 -5.64 1.43 -10.69
CA GLN A 282 -4.36 1.14 -10.05
C GLN A 282 -3.61 2.42 -9.64
N HIS A 283 -3.61 3.47 -10.47
CA HIS A 283 -3.00 4.75 -10.10
C HIS A 283 -3.64 5.35 -8.84
N ASP A 284 -4.96 5.32 -8.71
CA ASP A 284 -5.65 5.77 -7.49
C ASP A 284 -5.21 4.94 -6.27
N GLN A 285 -5.04 3.62 -6.42
CA GLN A 285 -4.53 2.76 -5.35
C GLN A 285 -3.06 3.05 -5.02
N VAL A 286 -2.23 3.39 -6.02
CA VAL A 286 -0.84 3.81 -5.82
C VAL A 286 -0.76 5.09 -5.02
N VAL A 287 -1.59 6.09 -5.31
CA VAL A 287 -1.66 7.31 -4.51
C VAL A 287 -2.02 6.99 -3.06
N LYS A 288 -3.06 6.16 -2.84
CA LYS A 288 -3.57 5.88 -1.49
C LYS A 288 -2.62 5.05 -0.62
N SER A 289 -1.94 4.06 -1.21
CA SER A 289 -1.22 3.05 -0.42
C SER A 289 0.29 3.01 -0.65
N PHE A 290 0.79 3.56 -1.75
CA PHE A 290 2.17 3.29 -2.17
C PHE A 290 3.03 4.55 -2.31
N ILE A 291 2.43 5.73 -2.52
CA ILE A 291 3.20 6.95 -2.80
C ILE A 291 4.22 7.30 -1.69
N GLY A 292 3.84 7.15 -0.42
CA GLY A 292 4.73 7.40 0.71
C GLY A 292 5.91 6.41 0.75
N SER A 293 5.65 5.12 0.51
CA SER A 293 6.68 4.08 0.44
C SER A 293 7.63 4.31 -0.74
N ILE A 294 7.11 4.72 -1.91
CA ILE A 294 7.91 5.08 -3.08
C ILE A 294 8.82 6.27 -2.75
N ALA A 295 8.31 7.31 -2.08
CA ALA A 295 9.11 8.47 -1.67
C ALA A 295 10.26 8.08 -0.72
N VAL A 296 9.98 7.23 0.28
CA VAL A 296 11.01 6.73 1.22
C VAL A 296 12.10 5.96 0.49
N LEU A 297 11.73 5.10 -0.46
CA LEU A 297 12.70 4.28 -1.19
C LEU A 297 13.48 5.07 -2.23
N LEU A 298 12.87 6.10 -2.83
CA LEU A 298 13.58 7.07 -3.66
C LEU A 298 14.60 7.87 -2.86
N LYS A 299 14.27 8.27 -1.63
CA LYS A 299 15.21 8.90 -0.72
C LYS A 299 16.38 7.97 -0.41
N GLN A 300 16.10 6.72 -0.01
CA GLN A 300 17.14 5.72 0.25
C GLN A 300 18.03 5.47 -0.97
N TYR A 301 17.43 5.37 -2.17
CA TYR A 301 18.18 5.32 -3.43
C TYR A 301 19.07 6.54 -3.57
N GLY A 302 18.53 7.75 -3.48
CA GLY A 302 19.29 8.97 -3.68
C GLY A 302 20.46 9.12 -2.69
N GLU A 303 20.21 8.86 -1.41
CA GLU A 303 21.24 8.89 -0.37
C GLU A 303 22.34 7.85 -0.64
N SER A 304 21.99 6.64 -1.09
CA SER A 304 22.97 5.60 -1.46
C SER A 304 23.85 6.00 -2.65
N GLN A 305 23.34 6.87 -3.53
CA GLN A 305 24.09 7.41 -4.67
C GLN A 305 24.85 8.70 -4.34
N GLY A 306 24.75 9.18 -3.10
CA GLY A 306 25.39 10.40 -2.61
C GLY A 306 24.63 11.69 -2.95
N TYR A 307 23.34 11.61 -3.27
CA TYR A 307 22.53 12.78 -3.58
C TYR A 307 22.05 13.47 -2.31
N ILE A 308 22.11 14.80 -2.31
CA ILE A 308 21.63 15.65 -1.22
C ILE A 308 20.39 16.39 -1.72
N ALA A 309 19.22 15.93 -1.28
CA ALA A 309 17.93 16.54 -1.58
C ALA A 309 17.01 16.48 -0.36
N THR A 310 15.95 17.28 -0.38
CA THR A 310 14.98 17.35 0.72
C THR A 310 13.97 16.20 0.65
N ASP A 311 13.32 15.89 1.77
CA ASP A 311 12.23 14.91 1.81
C ASP A 311 11.08 15.30 0.87
N GLN A 312 10.80 16.60 0.75
CA GLN A 312 9.80 17.12 -0.19
C GLN A 312 10.16 16.79 -1.63
N TYR A 313 11.44 16.85 -2.00
CA TYR A 313 11.89 16.55 -3.35
C TYR A 313 11.64 15.07 -3.71
N TYR A 314 11.96 14.14 -2.81
CA TYR A 314 11.64 12.71 -3.03
C TYR A 314 10.14 12.42 -2.99
N SER A 315 9.38 13.15 -2.16
CA SER A 315 7.91 13.09 -2.15
C SER A 315 7.32 13.57 -3.47
N ASP A 316 7.85 14.65 -4.04
CA ASP A 316 7.44 15.18 -5.34
C ASP A 316 7.79 14.18 -6.46
N LEU A 317 8.96 13.53 -6.42
CA LEU A 317 9.32 12.49 -7.39
C LEU A 317 8.38 11.29 -7.37
N ALA A 318 7.88 10.89 -6.20
CA ALA A 318 6.98 9.75 -6.05
C ALA A 318 5.64 9.94 -6.79
N TRP A 319 5.26 11.17 -7.15
CA TRP A 319 4.09 11.46 -7.97
C TRP A 319 4.26 11.15 -9.47
N GLY A 320 5.44 10.74 -9.92
CA GLY A 320 5.67 10.43 -11.34
C GLY A 320 4.72 9.36 -11.88
N GLY A 321 4.04 9.68 -12.99
CA GLY A 321 3.01 8.83 -13.59
C GLY A 321 1.60 9.00 -13.01
N LEU A 322 1.43 9.83 -11.97
CA LEU A 322 0.16 10.02 -11.26
C LEU A 322 -0.51 11.38 -11.53
N ASN A 323 0.03 12.17 -12.47
CA ASN A 323 -0.47 13.51 -12.80
C ASN A 323 -1.92 13.52 -13.33
N GLU A 324 -2.38 12.40 -13.90
CA GLU A 324 -3.75 12.28 -14.39
C GLU A 324 -4.78 11.86 -13.33
N THR A 325 -4.33 11.50 -12.13
CA THR A 325 -5.23 11.11 -11.03
C THR A 325 -6.03 12.29 -10.51
N ASN A 326 -7.22 12.02 -9.98
CA ASN A 326 -8.03 13.05 -9.31
C ASN A 326 -7.30 13.61 -8.08
N ALA A 327 -6.54 12.77 -7.37
CA ALA A 327 -5.76 13.20 -6.22
C ALA A 327 -4.71 14.26 -6.59
N PHE A 328 -3.99 14.08 -7.69
CA PHE A 328 -3.04 15.09 -8.18
C PHE A 328 -3.74 16.35 -8.65
N LYS A 329 -4.81 16.21 -9.45
CA LYS A 329 -5.60 17.34 -10.00
C LYS A 329 -6.23 18.22 -8.91
N ASN A 330 -6.51 17.65 -7.74
CA ASN A 330 -7.07 18.36 -6.58
C ASN A 330 -6.01 19.04 -5.70
N LEU A 331 -4.71 18.88 -5.98
CA LEU A 331 -3.66 19.62 -5.25
C LEU A 331 -3.70 21.11 -5.59
N ASP A 332 -3.16 21.94 -4.70
CA ASP A 332 -2.98 23.37 -5.00
C ASP A 332 -2.16 23.55 -6.30
N PRO A 333 -2.53 24.47 -7.21
CA PRO A 333 -1.82 24.67 -8.47
C PRO A 333 -0.31 24.91 -8.32
N LYS A 334 0.14 25.56 -7.24
CA LYS A 334 1.57 25.76 -6.97
C LYS A 334 2.26 24.44 -6.60
N VAL A 335 1.57 23.55 -5.91
CA VAL A 335 2.06 22.21 -5.58
C VAL A 335 2.14 21.37 -6.85
N GLN A 336 1.12 21.40 -7.71
CA GLN A 336 1.14 20.69 -9.00
C GLN A 336 2.32 21.16 -9.88
N ALA A 337 2.55 22.48 -9.96
CA ALA A 337 3.66 23.05 -10.72
C ALA A 337 5.01 22.57 -10.16
N ARG A 338 5.23 22.66 -8.84
CA ARG A 338 6.47 22.20 -8.19
C ARG A 338 6.77 20.72 -8.46
N ILE A 339 5.75 19.86 -8.33
CA ILE A 339 5.89 18.44 -8.62
C ILE A 339 6.23 18.23 -10.10
N THR A 340 5.49 18.88 -11.00
CA THR A 340 5.70 18.77 -12.44
C THR A 340 7.10 19.21 -12.85
N ASP A 341 7.59 20.33 -12.32
CA ASP A 341 8.94 20.83 -12.57
C ASP A 341 10.00 19.85 -12.07
N THR A 342 9.81 19.27 -10.89
CA THR A 342 10.70 18.25 -10.32
C THR A 342 10.77 17.02 -11.22
N LEU A 343 9.61 16.54 -11.69
CA LEU A 343 9.52 15.38 -12.58
C LEU A 343 10.15 15.66 -13.95
N LEU A 344 9.87 16.81 -14.55
CA LEU A 344 10.44 17.21 -15.84
C LEU A 344 11.96 17.40 -15.76
N THR A 345 12.44 18.00 -14.68
CA THR A 345 13.88 18.23 -14.47
C THR A 345 14.62 16.91 -14.41
N GLU A 346 14.16 15.94 -13.62
CA GLU A 346 14.78 14.61 -13.59
C GLU A 346 14.62 13.84 -14.89
N GLN A 347 13.50 13.99 -15.61
CA GLN A 347 13.24 13.23 -16.83
C GLN A 347 14.00 13.77 -18.05
N THR A 348 14.22 15.09 -18.11
CA THR A 348 14.67 15.76 -19.33
C THR A 348 15.80 16.77 -19.15
N GLY A 349 16.15 17.11 -17.91
CA GLY A 349 17.05 18.23 -17.60
C GLY A 349 16.44 19.60 -17.89
N LYS A 350 15.10 19.71 -17.89
CA LYS A 350 14.37 20.96 -18.13
C LYS A 350 13.23 21.17 -17.14
N ASP A 351 12.94 22.42 -16.80
CA ASP A 351 11.75 22.80 -16.04
C ASP A 351 10.50 22.89 -16.92
N GLY A 352 9.34 23.20 -16.33
CA GLY A 352 8.07 23.41 -17.04
C GLY A 352 8.05 24.61 -17.99
N ASN A 353 9.03 25.51 -17.90
CA ASN A 353 9.22 26.62 -18.85
C ASN A 353 10.18 26.25 -20.00
N GLY A 354 10.76 25.05 -19.97
CA GLY A 354 11.72 24.56 -20.96
C GLY A 354 13.16 25.06 -20.74
N ASN A 355 13.44 25.73 -19.61
CA ASN A 355 14.79 26.15 -19.27
C ASN A 355 15.62 24.93 -18.87
N THR A 356 16.90 24.92 -19.24
CA THR A 356 17.83 23.88 -18.79
C THR A 356 18.06 23.99 -17.29
N VAL A 357 17.76 22.92 -16.56
CA VAL A 357 17.98 22.81 -15.11
C VAL A 357 18.70 21.49 -14.84
N SER A 358 19.73 21.54 -14.00
CA SER A 358 20.46 20.33 -13.64
C SER A 358 19.59 19.42 -12.76
N PRO A 359 19.39 18.15 -13.16
CA PRO A 359 18.78 17.17 -12.27
C PRO A 359 19.65 16.94 -11.03
N LYS A 360 19.03 16.48 -9.94
CA LYS A 360 19.74 16.02 -8.74
C LYS A 360 20.39 14.66 -8.98
N GLY A 361 19.70 13.79 -9.71
CA GLY A 361 20.27 12.51 -10.13
C GLY A 361 21.31 12.69 -11.24
N LYS A 362 22.21 11.72 -11.36
CA LYS A 362 23.17 11.67 -12.47
C LYS A 362 22.46 11.16 -13.72
N LEU A 363 22.98 11.46 -14.90
CA LEU A 363 22.45 10.90 -16.15
C LEU A 363 22.40 9.36 -16.08
N GLY A 364 21.23 8.79 -16.41
CA GLY A 364 20.98 7.36 -16.33
C GLY A 364 21.62 6.54 -17.46
N GLY A 365 22.05 7.20 -18.55
CA GLY A 365 22.77 6.59 -19.66
C GLY A 365 21.90 5.82 -20.66
N CYS A 366 20.58 6.04 -20.63
CA CYS A 366 19.71 5.78 -21.77
C CYS A 366 19.83 6.96 -22.77
#